data_AF-A0AAP3A6P9-F1
#
_entry.id   AF-A0AAP3A6P9-F1
#
_cell.length_a   1.000
_cell.length_b   1.000
_cell.length_c   1.000
_cell.angle_alpha   90.00
_cell.angle_beta   90.00
_cell.angle_gamma   90.00
#
_symmetry.space_group_name_H-M   'P 1'
#
loop_
_entity.id
_entity.type
_entity.pdbx_description
1 polymer ?
#
loop_
_entity_poly.entity_id
_entity_poly.type
_entity_poly.pdbx_seq_one_letter_code
_entity_poly.pdbx_strand_id
1 'polypeptide(L)'
;IGGITVIDVSMFPEIVAHIGENGFAIVPVMDKSVQCYQLHTGVGVRHAELGQDAVLHHQYLIKDEFQFPSVVTETSYLPVNNIPQAIIFGS
;
A
#
# COMPACT_ATOMS: atom_id res chain seq x y z
N ILE A 1 -19.00 9.09 12.74
CA ILE A 1 -18.70 10.46 12.26
C ILE A 1 -17.91 10.29 10.98
N GLY A 2 -18.50 10.62 9.84
CA GLY A 2 -17.84 10.55 8.53
C GLY A 2 -16.85 11.70 8.41
N GLY A 3 -15.61 11.39 8.04
CA GLY A 3 -14.57 12.36 7.73
C GLY A 3 -14.29 12.35 6.23
N ILE A 4 -13.65 13.41 5.75
CA ILE A 4 -13.11 13.46 4.40
C ILE A 4 -11.62 13.72 4.55
N THR A 5 -10.81 12.91 3.87
CA THR A 5 -9.37 13.13 3.76
C THR A 5 -9.10 13.77 2.40
N VAL A 6 -8.43 14.92 2.40
CA VAL A 6 -7.96 15.57 1.17
C VAL A 6 -6.47 15.32 1.07
N ILE A 7 -6.04 14.82 -0.09
CA ILE A 7 -4.65 14.46 -0.37
C ILE A 7 -4.18 15.34 -1.53
N ASP A 8 -3.11 16.09 -1.30
CA ASP A 8 -2.36 16.73 -2.38
C ASP A 8 -1.65 15.65 -3.19
N VAL A 9 -1.97 15.57 -4.48
CA VAL A 9 -1.42 14.55 -5.37
C VAL A 9 -0.38 15.11 -6.35
N SER A 10 0.06 16.35 -6.16
CA SER A 10 1.05 17.01 -7.02
C SER A 10 2.38 16.26 -7.10
N MET A 11 2.70 15.42 -6.10
CA MET A 11 3.91 14.60 -6.07
C MET A 11 3.78 13.25 -6.78
N PHE A 12 2.61 12.91 -7.34
CA PHE A 12 2.36 11.63 -8.02
C PHE A 12 2.16 11.86 -9.53
N PRO A 13 3.22 11.70 -10.36
CA PRO A 13 3.17 12.04 -11.78
C PRO A 13 2.06 11.31 -12.56
N GLU A 14 1.78 10.05 -12.21
CA GLU A 14 0.74 9.25 -12.85
C GLU A 14 -0.67 9.82 -12.61
N ILE A 15 -0.91 10.36 -11.42
CA ILE A 15 -2.20 10.98 -11.06
C ILE A 15 -2.30 12.36 -11.70
N VAL A 16 -1.23 13.16 -11.61
CA VAL A 16 -1.14 14.49 -12.25
C VAL A 16 -1.40 14.40 -13.76
N ALA A 17 -0.86 13.38 -14.43
CA ALA A 17 -1.11 13.14 -15.86
C ALA A 17 -2.59 12.88 -16.20
N HIS A 18 -3.38 12.37 -15.24
CA HIS A 18 -4.80 12.08 -15.45
C HIS A 18 -5.71 13.26 -15.11
N ILE A 19 -5.36 14.06 -14.10
CA ILE A 19 -6.28 15.05 -13.51
C ILE A 19 -5.83 16.51 -13.69
N GLY A 20 -4.58 16.77 -14.07
CA GLY A 20 -4.00 18.11 -14.23
C GLY A 20 -3.03 18.51 -13.11
N GLU A 21 -2.30 19.61 -13.33
CA GLU A 21 -1.37 20.18 -12.33
C GLU A 21 -2.12 20.74 -11.11
N ASN A 22 -1.50 20.69 -9.92
CA ASN A 22 -2.08 21.09 -8.63
C ASN A 22 -3.35 20.31 -8.23
N GLY A 23 -3.48 19.08 -8.72
CA GLY A 23 -4.63 18.25 -8.43
C GLY A 23 -4.69 17.78 -6.97
N PHE A 24 -5.92 17.47 -6.53
CA PHE A 24 -6.20 16.87 -5.23
C PHE A 24 -7.08 15.62 -5.38
N ALA A 25 -6.94 14.70 -4.43
CA ALA A 25 -7.84 13.55 -4.28
C ALA A 25 -8.62 13.67 -2.97
N ILE A 26 -9.94 13.50 -3.05
CA ILE A 26 -10.85 13.46 -1.92
C ILE A 26 -11.20 12.00 -1.65
N VAL A 27 -10.84 11.52 -0.46
CA VAL A 27 -11.06 10.14 -0.02
C VAL A 27 -12.00 10.15 1.19
N PRO A 28 -13.23 9.64 1.07
CA PRO A 28 -14.15 9.58 2.20
C PRO A 28 -13.68 8.57 3.25
N VAL A 29 -13.77 8.95 4.52
CA VAL A 29 -13.52 8.01 5.63
C VAL A 29 -14.75 7.14 5.81
N MET A 30 -14.66 5.92 5.27
CA MET A 30 -15.72 4.93 5.34
C MET A 30 -15.64 4.12 6.64
N ASP A 31 -16.78 3.63 7.12
CA ASP A 31 -16.81 2.71 8.24
C ASP A 31 -16.09 1.39 7.88
N LYS A 32 -15.35 0.81 8.84
CA LYS A 32 -14.59 -0.43 8.61
C LYS A 32 -15.49 -1.59 8.17
N SER A 33 -16.75 -1.61 8.58
CA SER A 33 -17.75 -2.61 8.17
C SER A 33 -18.05 -2.59 6.67
N VAL A 34 -17.86 -1.45 6.01
CA VAL A 34 -18.07 -1.29 4.56
C VAL A 34 -16.92 -1.90 3.76
N GLN A 35 -15.77 -2.14 4.41
CA GLN A 35 -14.59 -2.74 3.79
C GLN A 35 -14.17 -2.04 2.48
N CYS A 36 -14.34 -0.70 2.41
CA CYS A 36 -14.06 0.07 1.19
C CYS A 36 -12.57 0.06 0.83
N TYR A 37 -11.70 0.19 1.83
CA TYR A 37 -10.25 0.16 1.67
C TYR A 37 -9.71 -1.06 2.41
N GLN A 38 -9.22 -2.04 1.66
CA GLN A 38 -8.65 -3.27 2.20
C GLN A 38 -7.18 -3.36 1.83
N LEU A 39 -6.36 -3.83 2.77
CA LEU A 39 -4.97 -4.17 2.51
C LEU A 39 -4.82 -5.67 2.69
N HIS A 40 -4.66 -6.39 1.59
CA HIS A 40 -4.38 -7.82 1.63
C HIS A 40 -2.89 -8.03 1.83
N THR A 41 -2.52 -8.88 2.80
CA THR A 41 -1.13 -9.32 2.96
C THR A 41 -0.96 -10.68 2.27
N GLY A 42 0.17 -10.82 1.59
CA GLY A 42 0.59 -12.06 0.95
C GLY A 42 1.78 -12.68 1.67
N VAL A 43 2.19 -13.84 1.17
CA VAL A 43 3.46 -14.48 1.54
C VAL A 43 4.41 -14.27 0.37
N GLY A 44 5.51 -13.55 0.62
CA GLY A 44 6.60 -13.43 -0.34
C GLY A 44 7.26 -14.78 -0.64
N VAL A 45 8.01 -14.91 -1.73
CA VAL A 45 8.58 -16.20 -2.15
C VAL A 45 9.51 -16.73 -1.06
N ARG A 46 10.35 -15.86 -0.49
CA ARG A 46 11.31 -16.26 0.54
C ARG A 46 10.66 -16.43 1.90
N HIS A 47 9.59 -15.69 2.20
CA HIS A 47 8.73 -15.98 3.36
C HIS A 47 8.14 -17.39 3.31
N ALA A 48 7.65 -17.82 2.14
CA ALA A 48 7.05 -19.13 1.95
C ALA A 48 8.08 -20.26 2.16
N GLU A 49 9.28 -20.09 1.60
CA GLU A 49 10.40 -21.03 1.81
C GLU A 49 10.83 -21.13 3.28
N LEU A 50 10.71 -20.04 4.03
CA LEU A 50 11.02 -19.97 5.47
C LEU A 50 9.82 -20.33 6.38
N GLY A 51 8.71 -20.78 5.80
CA GLY A 51 7.49 -21.16 6.55
C GLY A 51 6.85 -20.01 7.33
N GLN A 52 7.01 -18.77 6.86
CA GLN A 52 6.50 -17.58 7.52
C GLN A 52 5.06 -17.26 7.11
N ASP A 53 4.29 -16.71 8.04
CA ASP A 53 2.88 -16.32 7.83
C ASP A 53 2.72 -15.06 6.95
N ALA A 54 1.50 -14.80 6.49
CA ALA A 54 1.16 -13.61 5.70
C ALA A 54 1.09 -12.33 6.55
N VAL A 55 2.25 -11.79 6.93
CA VAL A 55 2.39 -10.54 7.73
C VAL A 55 2.84 -9.39 6.82
N LEU A 56 2.51 -8.15 7.21
CA LEU A 56 2.88 -6.91 6.53
C LEU A 56 4.37 -6.78 6.23
N HIS A 57 5.21 -7.16 7.20
CA HIS A 57 6.65 -7.10 7.10
C HIS A 57 7.24 -8.35 7.76
N HIS A 58 8.23 -8.95 7.12
CA HIS A 58 9.17 -9.82 7.82
C HIS A 58 10.60 -9.36 7.58
N GLN A 59 11.44 -9.59 8.58
CA GLN A 59 12.86 -9.31 8.53
C GLN A 59 13.62 -10.57 8.90
N TYR A 60 14.64 -10.89 8.12
CA TYR A 60 15.51 -12.01 8.40
C TYR A 60 16.96 -11.66 8.16
N LEU A 61 17.82 -12.26 8.97
CA LEU A 61 19.27 -12.16 8.86
C LEU A 61 19.78 -13.30 8.00
N ILE A 62 20.51 -12.96 6.94
CA ILE A 62 21.17 -13.94 6.08
C ILE A 62 22.67 -13.65 6.06
N LYS A 63 23.46 -14.65 5.69
CA LYS A 63 24.85 -14.45 5.30
C LYS A 63 24.92 -14.51 3.78
N ASP A 64 25.58 -13.55 3.17
CA ASP A 64 25.87 -13.60 1.73
C ASP A 64 26.99 -14.60 1.41
N GLU A 65 27.36 -14.72 0.13
CA GLU A 65 28.44 -15.61 -0.32
C GLU A 65 29.80 -15.28 0.33
N PHE A 66 29.99 -14.05 0.80
CA PHE A 66 31.20 -13.56 1.47
C PHE A 66 31.11 -13.61 3.01
N GLN A 67 30.07 -14.23 3.56
CA GLN A 67 29.79 -14.35 4.99
C GLN A 67 29.48 -13.03 5.70
N PHE A 68 29.13 -11.96 4.98
CA PHE A 68 28.66 -10.73 5.60
C PHE A 68 27.20 -10.86 6.06
N PRO A 69 26.88 -10.41 7.27
CA PRO A 69 25.51 -10.39 7.75
C PRO A 69 24.70 -9.34 6.97
N SER A 70 23.60 -9.76 6.36
CA SER A 70 22.66 -8.89 5.66
C SER A 70 21.28 -9.01 6.28
N VAL A 71 20.63 -7.86 6.48
CA VAL A 71 19.21 -7.79 6.88
C VAL A 71 18.39 -7.69 5.62
N VAL A 72 17.50 -8.64 5.39
CA VAL A 72 16.55 -8.58 4.29
C VAL A 72 15.18 -8.29 4.88
N THR A 73 14.53 -7.27 4.34
CA THR A 73 13.13 -6.97 4.63
C THR A 73 12.33 -7.31 3.39
N GLU A 74 11.33 -8.17 3.52
CA GLU A 74 10.41 -8.50 2.44
C GLU A 74 8.98 -8.17 2.87
N THR A 75 8.21 -7.65 1.90
CA THR A 75 6.84 -7.17 2.08
C THR A 75 6.01 -7.59 0.88
N SER A 76 4.90 -8.25 1.12
CA SER A 76 3.93 -8.61 0.07
C SER A 76 2.56 -8.13 0.50
N TYR A 77 2.06 -7.10 -0.20
CA TYR A 77 0.75 -6.54 0.08
C TYR A 77 0.08 -6.04 -1.20
N LEU A 78 -1.25 -6.11 -1.22
CA LEU A 78 -2.10 -5.62 -2.29
C LEU A 78 -3.18 -4.71 -1.70
N PRO A 79 -3.07 -3.37 -1.87
CA PRO A 79 -4.15 -2.47 -1.51
C PRO A 79 -5.29 -2.61 -2.53
N VAL A 80 -6.51 -2.77 -2.05
CA VAL A 80 -7.74 -2.88 -2.85
C VAL A 80 -8.71 -1.80 -2.42
N ASN A 81 -9.23 -1.06 -3.39
CA ASN A 81 -10.36 -0.16 -3.20
C ASN A 81 -11.62 -0.79 -3.82
N ASN A 82 -12.54 -1.23 -2.96
CA ASN A 82 -13.78 -1.89 -3.37
C ASN A 82 -14.83 -0.91 -3.91
N ILE A 83 -14.67 0.40 -3.66
CA ILE A 83 -15.54 1.45 -4.21
C ILE A 83 -14.66 2.54 -4.84
N PRO A 84 -14.01 2.27 -5.99
CA PRO A 84 -13.12 3.24 -6.65
C PRO A 84 -13.80 4.59 -6.92
N GLN A 85 -15.09 4.53 -7.23
CA GLN A 85 -15.94 5.67 -7.57
C GLN A 85 -16.19 6.63 -6.40
N ALA A 86 -15.88 6.21 -5.17
CA ALA A 86 -15.98 7.06 -3.99
C ALA A 86 -14.84 8.08 -3.90
N ILE A 87 -13.74 7.88 -4.63
CA ILE A 87 -12.64 8.84 -4.69
C ILE A 87 -12.95 9.89 -5.75
N ILE A 88 -12.92 11.16 -5.36
CA ILE A 88 -13.15 12.29 -6.26
C ILE A 88 -11.81 12.97 -6.52
N PHE A 89 -11.50 13.22 -7.79
CA PHE A 89 -10.32 13.97 -8.20
C PHE A 89 -10.73 15.35 -8.73
N GLY A 90 -9.90 16.35 -8.47
CA GLY A 90 -10.08 17.72 -8.99
C GLY A 90 -8.75 18.44 -9.18
N SER A 91 -8.78 19.57 -9.88
CA SER A 91 -7.66 20.49 -10.14
C SER A 91 -8.09 21.93 -9.93
#